data_AF-A0A0K8W495-F1
#
_entry.id   AF-A0A0K8W495-F1
#
_cell.length_a   1.000
_cell.length_b   1.000
_cell.length_c   1.000
_cell.angle_alpha   90.00
_cell.angle_beta   90.00
_cell.angle_gamma   90.00
#
_symmetry.space_group_name_H-M   'P 1'
#
loop_
_entity.id
_entity.type
_entity.pdbx_description
1 polymer ?
#
loop_
_entity_poly.entity_id
_entity_poly.type
_entity_poly.pdbx_seq_one_letter_code
_entity_poly.pdbx_strand_id
1 'polypeptide(L)'
;MSNMDWVWWKDWWRVKRLRKRLRHAFDAREQQQAAENAEGTPASKHCRVCNKALPDISGITEAVRPCRRCRRRHFAANGSAVECSAATANKPDDYENNGYCFEDHPDEEEDEERGAHNDVPLGVGFDDVNYYYGEDDDGSYDNVEDDDFCYCDECWNGDGESNDGMDSDCSTCSNPGKQVVVGICAMAKKTQSKPMKEILTRLQEFEFIKMLIFSEDVILKESVENWPLCDCLISFHSKGFPLEKAIQYAQLRKPYVLNNLHMQYDIQDRRRVYAILEKEGIEIPRYAVLDRDSPDPKQHELIESEDHVEVNGIIFNKPFVEKPVSAEDHNIYIYYPTSAGGGSQRLFRKIGSRSSVYSPESRVRKTGSFIYEDFMPTDVYFSGTDVKVYTVGPDYAHAEARKSPALDGKVERDSEGKEIRYPVILNNAEKLISRKVCLAFKQTVCGFDLLRANGKSYVCDVNGFSFVKNSNKYYDDCAKILGNMILRELTPTLHIPWLVPFQLDDPPIVPTTFGKMMELRCVVAGIRHGERNP
;
A
#
# COMPACT_ATOMS: atom_id res chain seq x y z
N MET A 1 1.12 24.71 35.23
CA MET A 1 0.67 25.83 34.37
C MET A 1 1.33 25.61 33.01
N SER A 2 0.65 25.61 31.87
CA SER A 2 -0.74 25.99 31.53
C SER A 2 -1.69 24.79 31.34
N ASN A 3 -3.00 25.02 31.47
CA ASN A 3 -4.00 24.08 30.93
C ASN A 3 -3.82 23.97 29.41
N MET A 4 -3.60 22.76 28.91
CA MET A 4 -3.85 22.44 27.50
C MET A 4 -5.36 22.23 27.36
N ASP A 5 -6.08 23.28 26.97
CA ASP A 5 -7.51 23.14 26.70
C ASP A 5 -7.71 22.14 25.54
N TRP A 6 -8.52 21.11 25.78
CA TRP A 6 -8.83 20.01 24.86
C TRP A 6 -9.75 20.44 23.69
N VAL A 7 -9.50 21.64 23.16
CA VAL A 7 -10.21 22.27 22.06
C VAL A 7 -10.14 21.43 20.79
N TRP A 8 -9.04 20.70 20.54
CA TRP A 8 -8.85 19.89 19.33
C TRP A 8 -9.97 18.86 19.09
N TRP A 9 -10.54 18.26 20.13
CA TRP A 9 -11.62 17.26 19.97
C TRP A 9 -12.96 17.91 19.59
N LYS A 10 -13.25 19.09 20.17
CA LYS A 10 -14.41 19.91 19.82
C LYS A 10 -14.25 20.55 18.43
N ASP A 11 -13.05 20.99 18.09
CA ASP A 11 -12.70 21.56 16.79
C ASP A 11 -12.65 20.51 15.69
N TRP A 12 -12.28 19.25 15.98
CA TRP A 12 -12.43 18.14 15.03
C TRP A 12 -13.89 17.98 14.59
N TRP A 13 -14.85 18.00 15.54
CA TRP A 13 -16.28 17.97 15.21
C TRP A 13 -16.75 19.21 14.44
N ARG A 14 -16.26 20.41 14.78
CA ARG A 14 -16.57 21.66 14.04
C ARG A 14 -16.00 21.64 12.62
N VAL A 15 -14.74 21.26 12.45
CA VAL A 15 -14.03 21.14 11.17
C VAL A 15 -14.63 20.03 10.30
N LYS A 16 -15.05 18.90 10.88
CA LYS A 16 -15.83 17.85 10.19
C LYS A 16 -17.15 18.41 9.63
N ARG A 17 -17.86 19.23 10.41
CA ARG A 17 -19.11 19.92 9.99
C ARG A 17 -18.83 20.98 8.92
N LEU A 18 -17.73 21.72 9.02
CA LEU A 18 -17.31 22.73 8.05
C LEU A 18 -16.85 22.10 6.72
N ARG A 19 -16.03 21.04 6.76
CA ARG A 19 -15.60 20.26 5.58
C ARG A 19 -16.78 19.58 4.88
N LYS A 20 -17.82 19.14 5.59
CA LYS A 20 -19.07 18.67 4.97
C LYS A 20 -19.78 19.79 4.20
N ARG A 21 -19.90 20.99 4.80
CA ARG A 21 -20.50 22.16 4.14
C ARG A 21 -19.69 22.65 2.93
N LEU A 22 -18.36 22.69 3.04
CA LEU A 22 -17.47 23.11 1.95
C LEU A 22 -17.48 22.14 0.76
N ARG A 23 -17.57 20.82 1.00
CA ARG A 23 -17.79 19.85 -0.08
C ARG A 23 -19.12 20.08 -0.81
N HIS A 24 -20.23 20.13 -0.10
CA HIS A 24 -21.54 20.42 -0.73
C HIS A 24 -21.56 21.77 -1.48
N ALA A 25 -20.80 22.78 -1.05
CA ALA A 25 -20.68 24.06 -1.76
C ALA A 25 -19.75 23.99 -3.00
N PHE A 26 -18.78 23.08 -3.01
CA PHE A 26 -17.92 22.80 -4.16
C PHE A 26 -18.67 21.96 -5.20
N ASP A 27 -19.30 20.87 -4.78
CA ASP A 27 -20.13 19.99 -5.62
C ASP A 27 -21.27 20.78 -6.29
N ALA A 28 -21.92 21.70 -5.56
CA ALA A 28 -22.94 22.58 -6.12
C ALA A 28 -22.38 23.57 -7.15
N ARG A 29 -21.15 24.06 -6.97
CA ARG A 29 -20.47 24.92 -7.96
C ARG A 29 -20.09 24.15 -9.21
N GLU A 30 -19.56 22.93 -9.10
CA GLU A 30 -19.29 22.08 -10.26
C GLU A 30 -20.58 21.74 -11.03
N GLN A 31 -21.68 21.44 -10.33
CA GLN A 31 -22.97 21.20 -10.98
C GLN A 31 -23.52 22.43 -11.69
N GLN A 32 -23.41 23.61 -11.08
CA GLN A 32 -23.83 24.88 -11.67
C GLN A 32 -22.97 25.24 -12.89
N GLN A 33 -21.66 25.06 -12.80
CA GLN A 33 -20.71 25.32 -13.89
C GLN A 33 -20.81 24.26 -15.02
N ALA A 34 -21.23 23.03 -14.71
CA ALA A 34 -21.55 22.02 -15.71
C ALA A 34 -22.87 22.33 -16.45
N ALA A 35 -23.87 22.90 -15.77
CA ALA A 35 -25.12 23.36 -16.38
C ALA A 35 -24.88 24.56 -17.31
N GLU A 36 -24.12 25.57 -16.86
CA GLU A 36 -23.76 26.74 -17.68
C GLU A 36 -22.97 26.36 -18.94
N ASN A 37 -22.10 25.33 -18.87
CA ASN A 37 -21.39 24.79 -20.04
C ASN A 37 -22.28 23.96 -20.99
N ALA A 38 -23.44 23.46 -20.55
CA ALA A 38 -24.33 22.64 -21.36
C ALA A 38 -25.26 23.47 -22.27
N GLU A 39 -25.65 24.68 -21.86
CA GLU A 39 -26.57 25.55 -22.61
C GLU A 39 -25.91 26.24 -23.83
N GLY A 40 -24.58 26.18 -23.97
CA GLY A 40 -23.82 26.97 -24.94
C GLY A 40 -23.52 26.33 -26.31
N THR A 41 -23.96 25.10 -26.62
CA THR A 41 -23.49 24.38 -27.83
C THR A 41 -24.59 23.93 -28.79
N PRO A 42 -24.73 24.51 -30.01
CA PRO A 42 -25.65 24.01 -31.02
C PRO A 42 -25.13 22.72 -31.68
N ALA A 43 -26.01 21.73 -31.86
CA ALA A 43 -25.64 20.40 -32.35
C ALA A 43 -25.26 20.38 -33.85
N SER A 44 -24.03 19.96 -34.17
CA SER A 44 -23.54 19.83 -35.54
C SER A 44 -23.95 18.50 -36.20
N LYS A 45 -24.58 18.56 -37.38
CA LYS A 45 -25.06 17.39 -38.17
C LYS A 45 -23.93 16.62 -38.91
N HIS A 46 -22.78 16.40 -38.28
CA HIS A 46 -21.61 15.75 -38.90
C HIS A 46 -20.98 14.66 -38.03
N CYS A 47 -20.44 13.61 -38.65
CA CYS A 47 -19.77 12.52 -37.94
C CYS A 47 -18.42 12.98 -37.36
N ARG A 48 -18.24 12.89 -36.03
CA ARG A 48 -17.03 13.38 -35.32
C ARG A 48 -15.70 12.65 -35.63
N VAL A 49 -15.72 11.55 -36.40
CA VAL A 49 -14.50 10.79 -36.75
C VAL A 49 -14.00 11.08 -38.18
N CYS A 50 -14.92 11.31 -39.13
CA CYS A 50 -14.57 11.52 -40.55
C CYS A 50 -15.15 12.82 -41.15
N ASN A 51 -15.82 13.63 -40.33
CA ASN A 51 -16.41 14.94 -40.63
C ASN A 51 -17.32 15.02 -41.87
N LYS A 52 -17.92 13.89 -42.29
CA LYS A 52 -18.96 13.85 -43.34
C LYS A 52 -20.34 14.11 -42.74
N ALA A 53 -21.21 14.75 -43.52
CA ALA A 53 -22.62 14.94 -43.17
C ALA A 53 -23.33 13.58 -43.06
N LEU A 54 -24.20 13.44 -42.06
CA LEU A 54 -25.03 12.24 -41.89
C LEU A 54 -26.27 12.34 -42.80
N PRO A 55 -26.65 11.28 -43.52
CA PRO A 55 -27.83 11.30 -44.39
C PRO A 55 -29.13 11.39 -43.57
N ASP A 56 -30.12 12.08 -44.11
CA ASP A 56 -31.43 12.26 -43.49
C ASP A 56 -32.29 11.01 -43.76
N ILE A 57 -32.83 10.38 -42.71
CA ILE A 57 -33.50 9.06 -42.79
C ILE A 57 -34.98 9.14 -42.38
N SER A 58 -35.64 10.24 -42.72
CA SER A 58 -37.10 10.37 -42.61
C SER A 58 -37.81 9.63 -43.76
N GLY A 59 -38.05 8.32 -43.61
CA GLY A 59 -39.02 7.60 -44.46
C GLY A 59 -38.51 6.34 -45.16
N ILE A 60 -38.08 5.31 -44.40
CA ILE A 60 -37.91 3.95 -44.94
C ILE A 60 -38.70 2.98 -44.06
N THR A 61 -39.63 2.25 -44.67
CA THR A 61 -40.45 1.19 -44.06
C THR A 61 -39.76 -0.19 -44.15
N GLU A 62 -40.19 -1.14 -43.32
CA GLU A 62 -39.55 -2.44 -43.14
C GLU A 62 -39.49 -3.30 -44.42
N ALA A 63 -38.32 -3.92 -44.70
CA ALA A 63 -38.17 -5.36 -45.06
C ALA A 63 -36.82 -5.75 -45.71
N VAL A 64 -35.67 -5.52 -45.07
CA VAL A 64 -34.43 -6.31 -45.33
C VAL A 64 -33.72 -6.54 -44.00
N ARG A 65 -33.34 -7.79 -43.67
CA ARG A 65 -32.62 -8.14 -42.44
C ARG A 65 -31.09 -8.00 -42.62
N PRO A 66 -30.38 -7.17 -41.83
CA PRO A 66 -28.91 -7.15 -41.81
C PRO A 66 -28.31 -8.00 -40.66
N CYS A 67 -26.99 -8.21 -40.74
CA CYS A 67 -26.16 -9.10 -39.92
C CYS A 67 -26.25 -8.91 -38.38
N ARG A 68 -25.99 -10.01 -37.63
CA ARG A 68 -26.03 -10.11 -36.15
C ARG A 68 -25.23 -9.05 -35.37
N ARG A 69 -24.24 -8.39 -35.98
CA ARG A 69 -23.33 -7.44 -35.29
C ARG A 69 -23.99 -6.12 -34.86
N CYS A 70 -25.19 -5.80 -35.36
CA CYS A 70 -25.88 -4.53 -35.04
C CYS A 70 -26.85 -4.58 -33.84
N ARG A 71 -27.04 -5.73 -33.17
CA ARG A 71 -28.13 -5.92 -32.18
C ARG A 71 -27.82 -5.60 -30.71
N ARG A 72 -26.61 -5.13 -30.36
CA ARG A 72 -26.18 -4.90 -28.95
C ARG A 72 -26.06 -3.42 -28.52
N ARG A 73 -26.66 -2.45 -29.23
CA ARG A 73 -26.59 -1.02 -28.85
C ARG A 73 -27.88 -0.18 -29.03
N HIS A 74 -29.06 -0.82 -29.04
CA HIS A 74 -30.35 -0.12 -29.16
C HIS A 74 -31.40 -0.54 -28.11
N PHE A 75 -31.01 -0.59 -26.83
CA PHE A 75 -31.93 -0.63 -25.69
C PHE A 75 -31.35 0.15 -24.50
N ALA A 76 -31.21 1.47 -24.67
CA ALA A 76 -30.86 2.42 -23.59
C ALA A 76 -31.18 3.89 -23.95
N ALA A 77 -32.19 4.15 -24.80
CA ALA A 77 -32.64 5.51 -25.13
C ALA A 77 -34.02 5.53 -25.83
N ASN A 78 -35.10 5.53 -25.05
CA ASN A 78 -36.24 6.47 -25.14
C ASN A 78 -37.55 5.93 -24.54
N GLY A 79 -38.29 6.85 -23.92
CA GLY A 79 -39.66 6.69 -23.40
C GLY A 79 -39.73 6.65 -21.86
N SER A 80 -40.61 7.41 -21.19
CA SER A 80 -41.47 8.54 -21.61
C SER A 80 -42.16 9.14 -20.36
N ALA A 81 -42.43 10.44 -20.34
CA ALA A 81 -43.44 11.03 -19.44
C ALA A 81 -44.86 10.66 -19.96
N VAL A 82 -45.95 10.67 -19.16
CA VAL A 82 -46.73 11.88 -18.79
C VAL A 82 -47.90 11.53 -17.81
N GLU A 83 -48.07 12.36 -16.77
CA GLU A 83 -49.28 12.79 -15.99
C GLU A 83 -50.21 11.91 -15.08
N CYS A 84 -50.59 12.57 -13.94
CA CYS A 84 -51.84 12.53 -13.14
C CYS A 84 -52.20 11.25 -12.31
N SER A 85 -52.84 11.30 -11.12
CA SER A 85 -53.48 12.38 -10.31
C SER A 85 -53.44 12.07 -8.77
N ALA A 86 -54.17 12.82 -7.91
CA ALA A 86 -53.88 13.02 -6.47
C ALA A 86 -54.79 12.32 -5.42
N ALA A 87 -54.40 12.46 -4.13
CA ALA A 87 -55.06 12.06 -2.85
C ALA A 87 -54.94 10.56 -2.44
N THR A 88 -54.88 10.14 -1.17
CA THR A 88 -55.22 10.72 0.16
C THR A 88 -54.14 10.46 1.26
N ALA A 89 -54.42 10.74 2.56
CA ALA A 89 -53.44 10.95 3.65
C ALA A 89 -53.47 9.91 4.82
N ASN A 90 -52.60 10.14 5.83
CA ASN A 90 -52.39 9.42 7.12
C ASN A 90 -51.47 8.17 7.03
N LYS A 91 -50.59 7.84 8.00
CA LYS A 91 -50.18 8.41 9.31
C LYS A 91 -48.74 7.88 9.66
N PRO A 92 -48.05 8.35 10.71
CA PRO A 92 -46.76 7.80 11.15
C PRO A 92 -46.92 6.73 12.24
N ASP A 93 -46.01 5.76 12.30
CA ASP A 93 -45.85 4.83 13.42
C ASP A 93 -44.39 4.80 13.90
N ASP A 94 -44.21 4.97 15.21
CA ASP A 94 -42.96 4.72 15.94
C ASP A 94 -42.71 3.21 16.08
N TYR A 95 -41.45 2.79 16.25
CA TYR A 95 -41.15 1.59 17.04
C TYR A 95 -39.81 1.74 17.80
N GLU A 96 -39.80 1.15 18.98
CA GLU A 96 -38.87 1.45 20.06
C GLU A 96 -37.60 0.59 20.07
N ASN A 97 -36.60 1.10 20.78
CA ASN A 97 -35.80 0.40 21.79
C ASN A 97 -35.60 -1.13 21.65
N ASN A 98 -34.37 -1.54 21.34
CA ASN A 98 -33.85 -2.85 21.76
C ASN A 98 -32.40 -2.69 22.23
N GLY A 99 -32.23 -2.48 23.53
CA GLY A 99 -30.95 -2.65 24.20
C GLY A 99 -30.71 -4.14 24.46
N TYR A 100 -29.51 -4.62 24.15
CA TYR A 100 -29.04 -5.94 24.56
C TYR A 100 -27.91 -5.76 25.57
N CYS A 101 -28.23 -5.99 26.84
CA CYS A 101 -27.24 -6.24 27.87
C CYS A 101 -26.63 -7.62 27.63
N PHE A 102 -25.31 -7.74 27.74
CA PHE A 102 -24.65 -8.99 28.09
C PHE A 102 -24.14 -8.81 29.51
N GLU A 103 -24.70 -9.58 30.43
CA GLU A 103 -24.20 -9.70 31.80
C GLU A 103 -23.22 -10.88 31.82
N ASP A 104 -22.01 -10.64 32.33
CA ASP A 104 -21.06 -11.69 32.66
C ASP A 104 -21.52 -12.38 33.95
N HIS A 105 -21.34 -13.71 34.04
CA HIS A 105 -21.19 -14.39 35.32
C HIS A 105 -20.04 -15.40 35.25
N PRO A 106 -19.22 -15.51 36.32
CA PRO A 106 -18.07 -16.41 36.38
C PRO A 106 -18.48 -17.78 36.92
N ASP A 107 -17.59 -18.77 36.81
CA ASP A 107 -17.52 -19.92 37.72
C ASP A 107 -16.06 -20.36 37.90
N GLU A 108 -15.75 -20.92 39.07
CA GLU A 108 -14.41 -21.07 39.64
C GLU A 108 -13.81 -22.49 39.50
N GLU A 109 -12.61 -22.68 40.06
CA GLU A 109 -11.74 -23.87 39.94
C GLU A 109 -12.07 -25.02 40.93
N GLU A 110 -11.44 -26.19 40.68
CA GLU A 110 -10.99 -27.29 41.58
C GLU A 110 -11.30 -28.65 40.90
N ASP A 111 -10.38 -29.50 40.41
CA ASP A 111 -9.11 -30.12 40.90
C ASP A 111 -9.29 -31.65 41.11
N GLU A 112 -8.44 -32.47 40.46
CA GLU A 112 -7.75 -33.68 40.98
C GLU A 112 -7.32 -34.72 39.90
N GLU A 113 -6.00 -34.74 39.64
CA GLU A 113 -5.07 -35.89 39.56
C GLU A 113 -5.49 -37.31 39.05
N ARG A 114 -4.92 -37.76 37.90
CA ARG A 114 -3.99 -38.94 37.73
C ARG A 114 -4.05 -39.71 36.39
N GLY A 115 -2.87 -40.16 35.91
CA GLY A 115 -2.70 -41.59 35.56
C GLY A 115 -2.63 -42.06 34.08
N ALA A 116 -1.54 -41.74 33.39
CA ALA A 116 -0.74 -42.59 32.46
C ALA A 116 -1.35 -43.64 31.47
N HIS A 117 -0.73 -43.65 30.28
CA HIS A 117 -0.49 -44.76 29.31
C HIS A 117 -1.54 -45.22 28.27
N ASN A 118 -1.19 -44.92 27.01
CA ASN A 118 -1.05 -45.80 25.84
C ASN A 118 -2.26 -46.41 25.06
N ASP A 119 -1.99 -46.47 23.75
CA ASP A 119 -2.46 -47.38 22.70
C ASP A 119 -3.78 -47.15 21.93
N VAL A 120 -3.58 -47.10 20.61
CA VAL A 120 -4.52 -47.07 19.47
C VAL A 120 -4.72 -48.54 19.04
N PRO A 121 -5.95 -49.05 18.74
CA PRO A 121 -6.44 -48.94 17.35
C PRO A 121 -7.96 -49.02 17.05
N LEU A 122 -8.31 -48.34 15.93
CA LEU A 122 -9.24 -48.74 14.85
C LEU A 122 -10.69 -49.21 15.15
N GLY A 123 -11.66 -48.45 14.60
CA GLY A 123 -12.58 -49.03 13.60
C GLY A 123 -14.10 -48.88 13.83
N VAL A 124 -14.73 -48.01 13.00
CA VAL A 124 -16.11 -48.03 12.44
C VAL A 124 -17.34 -48.20 13.38
N GLY A 125 -18.43 -47.42 13.27
CA GLY A 125 -18.77 -46.25 12.43
C GLY A 125 -20.30 -45.99 12.36
N PHE A 126 -20.72 -44.85 11.78
CA PHE A 126 -22.12 -44.47 11.38
C PHE A 126 -23.14 -44.29 12.56
N ASP A 127 -24.10 -43.36 12.63
CA ASP A 127 -24.59 -42.17 11.85
C ASP A 127 -25.50 -41.33 12.81
N ASP A 128 -25.97 -40.09 12.58
CA ASP A 128 -25.62 -38.90 11.77
C ASP A 128 -26.37 -37.70 12.44
N VAL A 129 -25.96 -36.44 12.20
CA VAL A 129 -26.87 -35.33 11.79
C VAL A 129 -26.02 -34.19 11.19
N ASN A 130 -26.29 -33.86 9.93
CA ASN A 130 -25.67 -32.79 9.13
C ASN A 130 -25.96 -31.34 9.59
N TYR A 131 -25.04 -30.43 9.26
CA TYR A 131 -25.39 -29.06 8.80
C TYR A 131 -24.50 -28.62 7.62
N TYR A 132 -25.12 -27.90 6.68
CA TYR A 132 -24.71 -27.70 5.28
C TYR A 132 -23.45 -26.84 5.03
N TYR A 133 -22.72 -27.19 3.97
CA TYR A 133 -21.80 -26.29 3.25
C TYR A 133 -22.53 -25.49 2.16
N GLY A 134 -21.90 -24.41 1.68
CA GLY A 134 -22.29 -23.71 0.46
C GLY A 134 -21.07 -23.46 -0.43
N GLU A 135 -20.90 -24.32 -1.43
CA GLU A 135 -20.06 -24.09 -2.62
C GLU A 135 -20.99 -23.70 -3.78
N ASP A 136 -20.52 -22.85 -4.69
CA ASP A 136 -21.17 -22.58 -5.99
C ASP A 136 -20.08 -22.31 -7.05
N ASP A 137 -19.79 -23.35 -7.83
CA ASP A 137 -19.17 -23.40 -9.17
C ASP A 137 -19.84 -24.67 -9.78
N ASP A 138 -20.56 -24.64 -10.90
CA ASP A 138 -20.22 -24.25 -12.26
C ASP A 138 -21.51 -23.81 -13.03
N GLY A 139 -21.61 -23.60 -14.35
CA GLY A 139 -20.65 -23.55 -15.46
C GLY A 139 -21.40 -23.38 -16.80
N SER A 140 -20.73 -22.88 -17.85
CA SER A 140 -21.03 -23.25 -19.24
C SER A 140 -19.88 -22.80 -20.15
N TYR A 141 -19.26 -23.77 -20.82
CA TYR A 141 -18.39 -23.52 -21.96
C TYR A 141 -19.21 -23.04 -23.16
N ASP A 142 -18.59 -22.23 -24.02
CA ASP A 142 -18.91 -22.15 -25.45
C ASP A 142 -17.62 -21.81 -26.20
N ASN A 143 -17.26 -22.64 -27.19
CA ASN A 143 -16.08 -22.43 -28.02
C ASN A 143 -16.33 -21.29 -29.01
N VAL A 144 -15.33 -20.43 -29.23
CA VAL A 144 -15.19 -19.71 -30.51
C VAL A 144 -13.71 -19.69 -30.87
N GLU A 145 -13.40 -20.30 -32.01
CA GLU A 145 -12.11 -20.25 -32.69
C GLU A 145 -11.86 -18.84 -33.25
N ASP A 146 -10.59 -18.49 -33.50
CA ASP A 146 -10.10 -17.70 -34.65
C ASP A 146 -8.64 -17.28 -34.40
N ASP A 147 -7.72 -18.23 -34.59
CA ASP A 147 -6.36 -17.92 -35.01
C ASP A 147 -6.41 -17.65 -36.52
N ASP A 148 -6.11 -16.42 -36.96
CA ASP A 148 -6.05 -16.07 -38.38
C ASP A 148 -4.61 -15.73 -38.77
N PHE A 149 -3.75 -16.75 -38.75
CA PHE A 149 -2.40 -16.69 -39.33
C PHE A 149 -2.20 -17.90 -40.25
N CYS A 150 -2.28 -17.65 -41.56
CA CYS A 150 -2.24 -18.67 -42.59
C CYS A 150 -0.86 -19.34 -42.69
N TYR A 151 -0.82 -20.65 -42.43
CA TYR A 151 0.24 -21.54 -42.90
C TYR A 151 -0.28 -22.35 -44.09
N CYS A 152 0.13 -22.01 -45.31
CA CYS A 152 -0.02 -22.87 -46.47
C CYS A 152 1.28 -22.94 -47.29
N ASP A 153 1.62 -24.14 -47.76
CA ASP A 153 2.87 -24.44 -48.48
C ASP A 153 2.88 -23.97 -49.96
N GLU A 154 1.92 -23.14 -50.37
CA GLU A 154 1.88 -22.53 -51.72
C GLU A 154 2.62 -21.18 -51.78
N CYS A 155 3.08 -20.64 -50.65
CA CYS A 155 3.88 -19.41 -50.59
C CYS A 155 5.38 -19.62 -50.90
N TRP A 156 5.84 -20.86 -51.10
CA TRP A 156 7.28 -21.22 -51.01
C TRP A 156 8.07 -21.18 -52.34
N ASN A 157 7.47 -20.91 -53.51
CA ASN A 157 8.23 -20.84 -54.77
C ASN A 157 7.82 -19.62 -55.62
N GLY A 158 8.79 -18.74 -55.92
CA GLY A 158 8.57 -17.51 -56.68
C GLY A 158 9.86 -16.70 -56.81
N ASP A 159 10.69 -17.07 -57.78
CA ASP A 159 11.99 -16.44 -58.06
C ASP A 159 11.85 -15.00 -58.59
N GLY A 160 12.79 -14.12 -58.27
CA GLY A 160 12.78 -12.74 -58.76
C GLY A 160 14.02 -11.94 -58.37
N GLU A 161 15.03 -11.93 -59.25
CA GLU A 161 16.27 -11.16 -59.06
C GLU A 161 16.03 -9.64 -59.15
N SER A 162 16.60 -8.89 -58.21
CA SER A 162 17.12 -7.54 -58.49
C SER A 162 18.25 -7.23 -57.51
N ASN A 163 19.30 -6.56 -58.01
CA ASN A 163 20.63 -6.55 -57.43
C ASN A 163 21.19 -5.12 -57.41
N ASP A 164 21.14 -4.48 -56.26
CA ASP A 164 21.77 -3.18 -56.00
C ASP A 164 22.28 -3.16 -54.55
N GLY A 165 23.50 -3.65 -54.38
CA GLY A 165 24.17 -3.74 -53.09
C GLY A 165 24.57 -2.39 -52.51
N MET A 166 24.38 -2.25 -51.20
CA MET A 166 25.09 -1.28 -50.37
C MET A 166 25.48 -1.98 -49.06
N ASP A 167 26.71 -2.48 -48.99
CA ASP A 167 27.25 -3.12 -47.79
C ASP A 167 27.33 -2.11 -46.64
N SER A 168 26.56 -2.35 -45.57
CA SER A 168 26.70 -1.69 -44.27
C SER A 168 26.00 -2.53 -43.19
N ASP A 169 26.53 -3.72 -42.92
CA ASP A 169 26.35 -4.52 -41.70
C ASP A 169 24.96 -4.48 -41.06
N CYS A 170 24.01 -5.13 -41.73
CA CYS A 170 22.82 -5.64 -41.06
C CYS A 170 23.20 -6.71 -40.02
N SER A 171 22.33 -6.92 -39.04
CA SER A 171 22.37 -8.01 -38.04
C SER A 171 23.41 -7.90 -36.92
N THR A 172 23.11 -7.06 -35.92
CA THR A 172 23.16 -7.54 -34.53
C THR A 172 22.15 -8.68 -34.38
N CYS A 173 22.56 -9.86 -34.84
CA CYS A 173 21.94 -11.13 -34.52
C CYS A 173 21.77 -11.25 -33.00
N SER A 174 20.64 -11.80 -32.58
CA SER A 174 20.18 -11.88 -31.19
C SER A 174 21.01 -12.87 -30.35
N ASN A 175 22.30 -12.62 -30.20
CA ASN A 175 23.01 -13.05 -29.01
C ASN A 175 22.33 -12.37 -27.82
N PRO A 176 21.77 -13.12 -26.85
CA PRO A 176 21.49 -12.53 -25.54
C PRO A 176 22.84 -12.13 -24.96
N GLY A 177 23.20 -10.86 -25.11
CA GLY A 177 24.37 -10.28 -24.46
C GLY A 177 24.30 -10.55 -22.96
N LYS A 178 25.44 -10.49 -22.26
CA LYS A 178 25.45 -10.72 -20.80
C LYS A 178 24.36 -9.87 -20.11
N GLN A 179 23.41 -10.55 -19.48
CA GLN A 179 22.34 -9.92 -18.69
C GLN A 179 22.63 -10.10 -17.21
N VAL A 180 22.18 -9.14 -16.40
CA VAL A 180 22.12 -9.22 -14.95
C VAL A 180 20.91 -10.04 -14.55
N VAL A 181 21.11 -11.17 -13.87
CA VAL A 181 20.02 -11.99 -13.33
C VAL A 181 19.58 -11.44 -11.97
N VAL A 182 18.33 -10.99 -11.89
CA VAL A 182 17.74 -10.43 -10.67
C VAL A 182 16.79 -11.46 -10.05
N GLY A 183 17.21 -12.04 -8.93
CA GLY A 183 16.46 -13.02 -8.15
C GLY A 183 15.46 -12.35 -7.21
N ILE A 184 14.18 -12.74 -7.30
CA ILE A 184 13.13 -12.36 -6.36
C ILE A 184 12.85 -13.55 -5.42
N CYS A 185 13.26 -13.42 -4.16
CA CYS A 185 13.08 -14.46 -3.14
C CYS A 185 12.19 -13.96 -2.00
N ALA A 186 10.89 -14.22 -2.09
CA ALA A 186 9.88 -13.92 -1.08
C ALA A 186 8.68 -14.87 -1.26
N MET A 187 7.80 -14.96 -0.26
CA MET A 187 6.57 -15.77 -0.32
C MET A 187 5.68 -15.41 -1.52
N ALA A 188 4.98 -16.38 -2.10
CA ALA A 188 4.10 -16.24 -3.26
C ALA A 188 3.04 -15.15 -3.07
N LYS A 189 2.48 -15.02 -1.86
CA LYS A 189 1.55 -13.93 -1.50
C LYS A 189 2.12 -12.52 -1.70
N LYS A 190 3.45 -12.37 -1.66
CA LYS A 190 4.16 -11.12 -1.93
C LYS A 190 4.58 -11.04 -3.40
N THR A 191 5.17 -12.09 -3.96
CA THR A 191 5.67 -12.09 -5.36
C THR A 191 4.55 -12.00 -6.39
N GLN A 192 3.39 -12.61 -6.11
CA GLN A 192 2.19 -12.54 -6.95
C GLN A 192 1.30 -11.31 -6.69
N SER A 193 1.67 -10.43 -5.77
CA SER A 193 0.87 -9.24 -5.46
C SER A 193 0.88 -8.24 -6.63
N LYS A 194 -0.26 -7.54 -6.86
CA LYS A 194 -0.36 -6.56 -7.96
C LYS A 194 0.80 -5.55 -8.01
N PRO A 195 1.21 -4.89 -6.91
CA PRO A 195 2.35 -3.96 -6.94
C PRO A 195 3.66 -4.62 -7.37
N MET A 196 3.91 -5.86 -6.95
CA MET A 196 5.10 -6.59 -7.39
C MET A 196 5.02 -6.87 -8.89
N LYS A 197 3.93 -7.44 -9.40
CA LYS A 197 3.78 -7.73 -10.84
C LYS A 197 3.99 -6.48 -11.71
N GLU A 198 3.36 -5.37 -11.34
CA GLU A 198 3.49 -4.08 -12.04
C GLU A 198 4.95 -3.58 -12.11
N ILE A 199 5.72 -3.73 -11.03
CA ILE A 199 7.14 -3.31 -10.96
C ILE A 199 8.04 -4.31 -11.70
N LEU A 200 7.79 -5.62 -11.57
CA LEU A 200 8.59 -6.66 -12.23
C LEU A 200 8.43 -6.63 -13.75
N THR A 201 7.23 -6.40 -14.27
CA THR A 201 7.00 -6.24 -15.73
C THR A 201 7.80 -5.07 -16.30
N ARG A 202 7.84 -3.93 -15.59
CA ARG A 202 8.64 -2.76 -15.99
C ARG A 202 10.15 -2.99 -15.87
N LEU A 203 10.59 -3.78 -14.88
CA LEU A 203 12.00 -4.19 -14.77
C LEU A 203 12.42 -5.13 -15.91
N GLN A 204 11.50 -5.91 -16.48
CA GLN A 204 11.75 -6.77 -17.65
C GLN A 204 11.91 -5.98 -18.97
N GLU A 205 11.55 -4.69 -19.01
CA GLU A 205 11.77 -3.81 -20.18
C GLU A 205 13.24 -3.36 -20.31
N PHE A 206 14.06 -3.56 -19.27
CA PHE A 206 15.51 -3.27 -19.33
C PHE A 206 16.24 -4.40 -20.07
N GLU A 207 16.80 -4.09 -21.25
CA GLU A 207 17.58 -5.00 -22.12
C GLU A 207 18.57 -5.91 -21.37
N PHE A 208 19.32 -5.34 -20.41
CA PHE A 208 20.35 -6.04 -19.65
C PHE A 208 19.87 -6.66 -18.34
N ILE A 209 18.55 -6.74 -18.07
CA ILE A 209 17.99 -7.35 -16.85
C ILE A 209 17.18 -8.60 -17.21
N LYS A 210 17.49 -9.70 -16.54
CA LYS A 210 16.71 -10.94 -16.58
C LYS A 210 16.09 -11.20 -15.20
N MET A 211 14.77 -11.10 -15.10
CA MET A 211 14.05 -11.39 -13.86
C MET A 211 13.91 -12.90 -13.62
N LEU A 212 14.10 -13.33 -12.37
CA LEU A 212 13.98 -14.71 -11.94
C LEU A 212 13.25 -14.79 -10.59
N ILE A 213 12.03 -15.32 -10.55
CA ILE A 213 11.26 -15.45 -9.31
C ILE A 213 11.49 -16.85 -8.74
N PHE A 214 11.93 -16.94 -7.47
CA PHE A 214 12.11 -18.22 -6.80
C PHE A 214 10.72 -18.74 -6.39
N SER A 215 10.42 -20.01 -6.68
CA SER A 215 9.13 -20.60 -6.28
C SER A 215 9.08 -20.82 -4.76
N GLU A 216 7.87 -20.72 -4.19
CA GLU A 216 7.70 -20.92 -2.74
C GLU A 216 8.09 -22.33 -2.30
N ASP A 217 7.84 -23.35 -3.14
CA ASP A 217 8.33 -24.72 -2.91
C ASP A 217 9.85 -24.81 -2.78
N VAL A 218 10.61 -24.14 -3.66
CA VAL A 218 12.07 -24.12 -3.58
C VAL A 218 12.53 -23.36 -2.33
N ILE A 219 11.92 -22.21 -2.03
CA ILE A 219 12.24 -21.43 -0.83
C ILE A 219 12.02 -22.25 0.45
N LEU A 220 10.92 -23.01 0.54
CA LEU A 220 10.58 -23.78 1.73
C LEU A 220 11.31 -25.14 1.80
N LYS A 221 11.23 -25.95 0.75
CA LYS A 221 11.59 -27.38 0.76
C LYS A 221 13.04 -27.65 0.33
N GLU A 222 13.54 -26.96 -0.69
CA GLU A 222 14.88 -27.20 -1.23
C GLU A 222 16.00 -26.59 -0.38
N SER A 223 17.18 -27.20 -0.39
CA SER A 223 18.38 -26.63 0.25
C SER A 223 18.90 -25.41 -0.54
N VAL A 224 19.66 -24.53 0.12
CA VAL A 224 20.10 -23.24 -0.48
C VAL A 224 21.09 -23.41 -1.62
N GLU A 225 21.74 -24.56 -1.71
CA GLU A 225 22.60 -24.96 -2.82
C GLU A 225 21.79 -25.17 -4.11
N ASN A 226 20.56 -25.70 -3.99
CA ASN A 226 19.66 -25.98 -5.12
C ASN A 226 18.87 -24.74 -5.59
N TRP A 227 18.96 -23.62 -4.88
CA TRP A 227 18.24 -22.40 -5.24
C TRP A 227 18.79 -21.78 -6.55
N PRO A 228 17.93 -21.12 -7.36
CA PRO A 228 18.35 -20.55 -8.63
C PRO A 228 19.43 -19.48 -8.45
N LEU A 229 20.41 -19.42 -9.36
CA LEU A 229 21.48 -18.41 -9.31
C LEU A 229 20.98 -17.03 -9.75
N CYS A 230 21.49 -15.98 -9.10
CA CYS A 230 21.25 -14.58 -9.48
C CYS A 230 22.46 -13.71 -9.13
N ASP A 231 22.68 -12.65 -9.92
CA ASP A 231 23.72 -11.63 -9.66
C ASP A 231 23.23 -10.58 -8.64
N CYS A 232 21.93 -10.27 -8.66
CA CYS A 232 21.26 -9.39 -7.70
C CYS A 232 20.14 -10.13 -6.98
N LEU A 233 20.01 -9.93 -5.67
CA LEU A 233 18.96 -10.53 -4.84
C LEU A 233 18.05 -9.45 -4.24
N ILE A 234 16.76 -9.50 -4.58
CA ILE A 234 15.69 -8.79 -3.89
C ILE A 234 14.94 -9.82 -3.05
N SER A 235 15.15 -9.75 -1.72
CA SER A 235 14.55 -10.71 -0.78
C SER A 235 14.16 -10.03 0.52
N PHE A 236 13.00 -10.43 1.05
CA PHE A 236 12.41 -9.78 2.22
C PHE A 236 11.48 -10.69 3.02
N HIS A 237 11.59 -10.60 4.34
CA HIS A 237 10.76 -11.33 5.28
C HIS A 237 9.27 -10.97 5.19
N SER A 238 8.44 -11.98 5.44
CA SER A 238 7.06 -11.84 5.91
C SER A 238 6.63 -13.18 6.52
N LYS A 239 5.58 -13.18 7.36
CA LYS A 239 5.07 -14.40 8.03
C LYS A 239 5.14 -15.66 7.14
N GLY A 240 5.96 -16.63 7.56
CA GLY A 240 6.22 -17.90 6.88
C GLY A 240 7.53 -17.96 6.06
N PHE A 241 8.24 -16.84 5.89
CA PHE A 241 9.47 -16.79 5.10
C PHE A 241 10.70 -17.25 5.90
N PRO A 242 11.50 -18.21 5.40
CA PRO A 242 12.71 -18.69 6.08
C PRO A 242 13.89 -17.73 5.85
N LEU A 243 13.91 -16.62 6.59
CA LEU A 243 14.94 -15.57 6.48
C LEU A 243 16.37 -16.11 6.63
N GLU A 244 16.58 -17.09 7.52
CA GLU A 244 17.86 -17.75 7.74
C GLU A 244 18.37 -18.47 6.47
N LYS A 245 17.48 -19.17 5.72
CA LYS A 245 17.85 -19.79 4.43
C LYS A 245 18.24 -18.73 3.40
N ALA A 246 17.55 -17.58 3.37
CA ALA A 246 17.91 -16.48 2.48
C ALA A 246 19.29 -15.89 2.82
N ILE A 247 19.64 -15.79 4.11
CA ILE A 247 20.97 -15.37 4.58
C ILE A 247 22.04 -16.37 4.16
N GLN A 248 21.81 -17.67 4.36
CA GLN A 248 22.73 -18.74 3.95
C GLN A 248 22.94 -18.75 2.43
N TYR A 249 21.88 -18.60 1.64
CA TYR A 249 21.96 -18.42 0.19
C TYR A 249 22.81 -17.19 -0.18
N ALA A 250 22.59 -16.05 0.46
CA ALA A 250 23.35 -14.82 0.19
C ALA A 250 24.84 -14.96 0.57
N GLN A 251 25.16 -15.67 1.65
CA GLN A 251 26.55 -15.97 2.05
C GLN A 251 27.24 -16.94 1.07
N LEU A 252 26.51 -17.96 0.60
CA LEU A 252 27.00 -18.97 -0.35
C LEU A 252 27.22 -18.38 -1.75
N ARG A 253 26.26 -17.61 -2.27
CA ARG A 253 26.25 -17.12 -3.67
C ARG A 253 26.80 -15.70 -3.83
N LYS A 254 26.87 -14.92 -2.75
CA LYS A 254 27.36 -13.52 -2.72
C LYS A 254 26.75 -12.58 -3.79
N PRO A 255 25.42 -12.59 -4.01
CA PRO A 255 24.79 -11.65 -4.92
C PRO A 255 24.85 -10.22 -4.36
N TYR A 256 24.62 -9.22 -5.22
CA TYR A 256 24.28 -7.87 -4.77
C TYR A 256 22.92 -7.88 -4.07
N VAL A 257 22.90 -7.71 -2.74
CA VAL A 257 21.69 -7.78 -1.92
C VAL A 257 21.06 -6.40 -1.79
N LEU A 258 19.90 -6.19 -2.41
CA LEU A 258 19.26 -4.87 -2.53
C LEU A 258 18.60 -4.39 -1.22
N ASN A 259 18.07 -5.31 -0.42
CA ASN A 259 17.54 -5.08 0.92
C ASN A 259 18.29 -6.01 1.89
N ASN A 260 19.08 -5.46 2.81
CA ASN A 260 19.94 -6.27 3.68
C ASN A 260 19.11 -7.25 4.52
N LEU A 261 19.50 -8.53 4.50
CA LEU A 261 18.75 -9.62 5.15
C LEU A 261 18.89 -9.64 6.67
N HIS A 262 20.09 -9.40 7.21
CA HIS A 262 20.31 -9.41 8.66
C HIS A 262 19.51 -8.30 9.37
N MET A 263 19.45 -7.10 8.78
CA MET A 263 18.64 -5.99 9.30
C MET A 263 17.14 -6.30 9.38
N GLN A 264 16.64 -7.33 8.68
CA GLN A 264 15.24 -7.73 8.74
C GLN A 264 14.89 -8.49 10.03
N TYR A 265 15.88 -9.03 10.75
CA TYR A 265 15.66 -9.47 12.13
C TYR A 265 15.50 -8.27 13.07
N ASP A 266 16.29 -7.21 12.87
CA ASP A 266 16.20 -6.01 13.71
C ASP A 266 14.89 -5.23 13.47
N ILE A 267 14.37 -5.24 12.24
CA ILE A 267 13.04 -4.69 11.91
C ILE A 267 11.89 -5.44 12.59
N GLN A 268 12.06 -6.72 12.96
CA GLN A 268 11.03 -7.49 13.65
C GLN A 268 10.92 -7.17 15.16
N ASP A 269 11.90 -6.44 15.72
CA ASP A 269 11.93 -6.05 17.14
C ASP A 269 11.90 -4.51 17.26
N ARG A 270 10.78 -3.97 17.73
CA ARG A 270 10.58 -2.52 17.86
C ARG A 270 11.63 -1.86 18.76
N ARG A 271 12.21 -2.59 19.74
CA ARG A 271 13.28 -2.07 20.61
C ARG A 271 14.53 -1.77 19.79
N ARG A 272 14.88 -2.66 18.85
CA ARG A 272 16.03 -2.48 17.95
C ARG A 272 15.76 -1.42 16.89
N VAL A 273 14.55 -1.37 16.33
CA VAL A 273 14.12 -0.27 15.45
C VAL A 273 14.34 1.07 16.13
N TYR A 274 13.88 1.24 17.38
CA TYR A 274 13.98 2.51 18.09
C TYR A 274 15.42 2.86 18.44
N ALA A 275 16.22 1.91 18.92
CA ALA A 275 17.66 2.11 19.18
C ALA A 275 18.45 2.52 17.91
N ILE A 276 18.08 2.02 16.73
CA ILE A 276 18.67 2.44 15.45
C ILE A 276 18.25 3.88 15.10
N LEU A 277 16.97 4.23 15.28
CA LEU A 277 16.46 5.58 15.02
C LEU A 277 17.13 6.64 15.94
N GLU A 278 17.27 6.34 17.23
CA GLU A 278 17.98 7.21 18.20
C GLU A 278 19.44 7.41 17.83
N LYS A 279 20.15 6.31 17.51
CA LYS A 279 21.58 6.35 17.13
C LYS A 279 21.84 7.24 15.92
N GLU A 280 20.91 7.26 14.97
CA GLU A 280 20.99 8.09 13.77
C GLU A 280 20.50 9.54 14.00
N GLY A 281 20.05 9.88 15.20
CA GLY A 281 19.46 11.19 15.51
C GLY A 281 18.23 11.47 14.64
N ILE A 282 17.31 10.50 14.60
CA ILE A 282 15.97 10.65 14.02
C ILE A 282 15.00 10.91 15.17
N GLU A 283 14.14 11.91 15.02
CA GLU A 283 13.11 12.23 16.02
C GLU A 283 12.07 11.10 16.07
N ILE A 284 11.82 10.59 17.27
CA ILE A 284 10.84 9.55 17.59
C ILE A 284 10.04 9.99 18.83
N PRO A 285 8.84 9.44 19.09
CA PRO A 285 8.14 9.67 20.36
C PRO A 285 9.02 9.29 21.55
N ARG A 286 8.96 10.06 22.64
CA ARG A 286 9.62 9.68 23.91
C ARG A 286 9.02 8.35 24.37
N TYR A 287 9.87 7.39 24.72
CA TYR A 287 9.45 6.02 25.02
C TYR A 287 10.23 5.40 26.18
N ALA A 288 9.71 4.28 26.68
CA ALA A 288 10.38 3.36 27.59
C ALA A 288 10.03 1.92 27.20
N VAL A 289 10.91 0.96 27.52
CA VAL A 289 10.70 -0.46 27.26
C VAL A 289 10.42 -1.17 28.58
N LEU A 290 9.28 -1.86 28.68
CA LEU A 290 8.97 -2.80 29.75
C LEU A 290 9.25 -4.21 29.22
N ASP A 291 10.42 -4.74 29.55
CA ASP A 291 10.97 -5.97 28.99
C ASP A 291 10.82 -7.12 29.98
N ARG A 292 9.61 -7.68 30.10
CA ARG A 292 9.28 -8.73 31.07
C ARG A 292 9.96 -10.08 30.81
N ASP A 293 10.62 -10.22 29.66
CA ASP A 293 11.40 -11.39 29.26
C ASP A 293 12.89 -11.25 29.66
N SER A 294 13.28 -10.12 30.25
CA SER A 294 14.64 -9.83 30.70
C SER A 294 15.03 -10.63 31.94
N PRO A 295 16.32 -11.02 32.10
CA PRO A 295 16.83 -11.54 33.36
C PRO A 295 17.10 -10.43 34.41
N ASP A 296 17.09 -9.16 34.02
CA ASP A 296 17.29 -8.01 34.92
C ASP A 296 15.94 -7.49 35.47
N PRO A 297 15.65 -7.65 36.78
CA PRO A 297 14.38 -7.22 37.37
C PRO A 297 14.07 -5.73 37.20
N LYS A 298 15.09 -4.88 37.00
CA LYS A 298 14.90 -3.43 36.81
C LYS A 298 14.23 -3.07 35.48
N GLN A 299 14.17 -4.02 34.53
CA GLN A 299 13.44 -3.84 33.27
C GLN A 299 11.95 -4.17 33.39
N HIS A 300 11.50 -4.63 34.58
CA HIS A 300 10.14 -5.09 34.85
C HIS A 300 9.33 -4.08 35.68
N GLU A 301 9.92 -2.93 36.03
CA GLU A 301 9.33 -1.95 36.94
C GLU A 301 8.18 -1.19 36.24
N LEU A 302 6.96 -1.58 36.57
CA LEU A 302 5.73 -0.91 36.13
C LEU A 302 4.89 -0.51 37.35
N ILE A 303 4.69 0.78 37.53
CA ILE A 303 3.69 1.33 38.47
C ILE A 303 2.52 1.87 37.64
N GLU A 304 1.31 1.41 37.93
CA GLU A 304 0.08 1.84 37.26
C GLU A 304 -0.77 2.69 38.21
N SER A 305 -1.09 3.90 37.75
CA SER A 305 -2.05 4.81 38.38
C SER A 305 -3.29 4.96 37.48
N GLU A 306 -4.29 5.71 37.94
CA GLU A 306 -5.52 5.95 37.16
C GLU A 306 -5.24 6.64 35.82
N ASP A 307 -4.44 7.71 35.83
CA ASP A 307 -4.20 8.59 34.67
C ASP A 307 -2.74 8.61 34.16
N HIS A 308 -1.87 7.74 34.69
CA HIS A 308 -0.49 7.57 34.20
C HIS A 308 0.05 6.16 34.47
N VAL A 309 1.14 5.82 33.79
CA VAL A 309 2.04 4.72 34.16
C VAL A 309 3.46 5.23 34.36
N GLU A 310 4.22 4.56 35.21
CA GLU A 310 5.66 4.76 35.37
C GLU A 310 6.36 3.47 34.97
N VAL A 311 7.26 3.55 33.99
CA VAL A 311 7.98 2.40 33.41
C VAL A 311 9.47 2.64 33.60
N ASN A 312 10.11 1.82 34.43
CA ASN A 312 11.52 1.94 34.81
C ASN A 312 11.92 3.38 35.23
N GLY A 313 11.06 4.03 36.04
CA GLY A 313 11.24 5.42 36.51
C GLY A 313 10.75 6.51 35.54
N ILE A 314 10.25 6.16 34.35
CA ILE A 314 9.78 7.13 33.34
C ILE A 314 8.26 7.20 33.33
N ILE A 315 7.71 8.38 33.67
CA ILE A 315 6.26 8.63 33.73
C ILE A 315 5.69 8.93 32.33
N PHE A 316 4.56 8.29 32.00
CA PHE A 316 3.71 8.54 30.84
C PHE A 316 2.29 8.85 31.30
N ASN A 317 1.88 10.11 31.18
CA ASN A 317 0.50 10.52 31.45
C ASN A 317 -0.39 10.11 30.28
N LYS A 318 -1.66 9.80 30.54
CA LYS A 318 -2.62 9.53 29.47
C LYS A 318 -2.94 10.83 28.70
N PRO A 319 -3.04 10.81 27.36
CA PRO A 319 -2.91 9.63 26.53
C PRO A 319 -1.47 9.18 26.25
N PHE A 320 -1.27 7.86 26.28
CA PHE A 320 -0.02 7.19 25.88
C PHE A 320 -0.34 5.97 25.01
N VAL A 321 0.65 5.48 24.28
CA VAL A 321 0.56 4.31 23.40
C VAL A 321 1.37 3.15 23.96
N GLU A 322 0.82 1.94 23.89
CA GLU A 322 1.46 0.68 24.30
C GLU A 322 1.58 -0.26 23.08
N LYS A 323 2.81 -0.50 22.63
CA LYS A 323 3.13 -1.35 21.47
C LYS A 323 3.78 -2.66 21.93
N PRO A 324 3.39 -3.83 21.45
CA PRO A 324 4.16 -5.06 21.63
C PRO A 324 5.60 -4.90 21.13
N VAL A 325 6.60 -5.48 21.80
CA VAL A 325 8.00 -5.42 21.33
C VAL A 325 8.19 -6.08 19.97
N SER A 326 7.37 -7.07 19.62
CA SER A 326 7.31 -7.64 18.27
C SER A 326 6.65 -6.67 17.28
N ALA A 327 7.36 -6.34 16.20
CA ALA A 327 6.81 -5.51 15.12
C ALA A 327 5.77 -6.25 14.26
N GLU A 328 5.82 -7.59 14.22
CA GLU A 328 4.79 -8.41 13.55
C GLU A 328 3.48 -8.46 14.36
N ASP A 329 3.50 -8.13 15.65
CA ASP A 329 2.28 -7.90 16.43
C ASP A 329 1.77 -6.45 16.24
N HIS A 330 0.52 -6.37 15.79
CA HIS A 330 -0.18 -5.14 15.43
C HIS A 330 -1.24 -4.75 16.49
N ASN A 331 -1.31 -5.46 17.63
CA ASN A 331 -2.20 -5.15 18.74
C ASN A 331 -1.65 -3.97 19.56
N ILE A 332 -1.70 -2.76 18.97
CA ILE A 332 -1.23 -1.52 19.59
C ILE A 332 -2.39 -0.87 20.35
N TYR A 333 -2.20 -0.57 21.63
CA TYR A 333 -3.26 0.01 22.46
C TYR A 333 -2.95 1.47 22.77
N ILE A 334 -3.98 2.30 22.87
CA ILE A 334 -3.89 3.73 23.23
C ILE A 334 -4.79 3.94 24.43
N TYR A 335 -4.26 4.46 25.52
CA TYR A 335 -4.99 4.66 26.77
C TYR A 335 -5.46 6.10 26.89
N TYR A 336 -6.73 6.33 27.22
CA TYR A 336 -7.31 7.68 27.30
C TYR A 336 -7.45 8.15 28.75
N PRO A 337 -7.25 9.45 29.02
CA PRO A 337 -7.34 9.96 30.38
C PRO A 337 -8.78 9.95 30.90
N THR A 338 -8.97 9.88 32.22
CA THR A 338 -10.28 9.96 32.89
C THR A 338 -11.02 11.24 32.48
N SER A 339 -10.31 12.36 32.27
CA SER A 339 -10.88 13.62 31.77
C SER A 339 -11.50 13.54 30.37
N ALA A 340 -11.20 12.50 29.59
CA ALA A 340 -11.77 12.23 28.27
C ALA A 340 -12.80 11.08 28.28
N GLY A 341 -13.12 10.53 29.46
CA GLY A 341 -14.01 9.37 29.64
C GLY A 341 -13.29 8.04 29.90
N GLY A 342 -11.96 8.03 29.99
CA GLY A 342 -11.17 6.82 30.22
C GLY A 342 -11.19 5.83 29.06
N GLY A 343 -10.92 4.57 29.36
CA GLY A 343 -10.88 3.47 28.40
C GLY A 343 -9.63 3.43 27.53
N SER A 344 -9.69 2.61 26.48
CA SER A 344 -8.59 2.39 25.54
C SER A 344 -9.07 2.17 24.11
N GLN A 345 -8.28 2.62 23.12
CA GLN A 345 -8.43 2.23 21.73
C GLN A 345 -7.51 1.04 21.43
N ARG A 346 -8.08 -0.08 21.01
CA ARG A 346 -7.36 -1.30 20.66
C ARG A 346 -7.23 -1.38 19.14
N LEU A 347 -6.04 -1.07 18.62
CA LEU A 347 -5.72 -1.18 17.19
C LEU A 347 -5.42 -2.64 16.87
N PHE A 348 -5.68 -3.04 15.63
CA PHE A 348 -5.37 -4.38 15.13
C PHE A 348 -5.13 -4.35 13.63
N ARG A 349 -4.53 -5.42 13.09
CA ARG A 349 -4.37 -5.59 11.65
C ARG A 349 -5.75 -5.60 10.98
N LYS A 350 -6.04 -4.55 10.21
CA LYS A 350 -7.32 -4.26 9.54
C LYS A 350 -8.12 -5.50 9.10
N ILE A 351 -9.34 -5.60 9.62
CA ILE A 351 -10.35 -6.62 9.28
C ILE A 351 -11.55 -5.91 8.65
N GLY A 352 -11.85 -6.21 7.39
CA GLY A 352 -12.97 -5.59 6.66
C GLY A 352 -12.92 -4.06 6.65
N SER A 353 -13.89 -3.42 7.31
CA SER A 353 -14.04 -1.96 7.44
C SER A 353 -13.45 -1.38 8.73
N ARG A 354 -12.81 -2.19 9.58
CA ARG A 354 -12.25 -1.77 10.88
C ARG A 354 -10.72 -1.92 10.95
N SER A 355 -10.08 -1.00 11.68
CA SER A 355 -8.66 -1.01 12.03
C SER A 355 -8.39 -0.80 13.53
N SER A 356 -9.41 -0.46 14.30
CA SER A 356 -9.38 -0.45 15.77
C SER A 356 -10.80 -0.52 16.33
N VAL A 357 -10.91 -0.73 17.65
CA VAL A 357 -12.15 -0.68 18.42
C VAL A 357 -11.91 -0.01 19.77
N TYR A 358 -12.92 0.70 20.29
CA TYR A 358 -12.88 1.24 21.65
C TYR A 358 -13.19 0.13 22.67
N SER A 359 -12.55 0.19 23.83
CA SER A 359 -12.79 -0.67 24.98
C SER A 359 -12.91 0.19 26.25
N PRO A 360 -13.83 -0.13 27.18
CA PRO A 360 -13.90 0.57 28.47
C PRO A 360 -12.70 0.26 29.39
N GLU A 361 -11.93 -0.78 29.08
CA GLU A 361 -10.73 -1.14 29.84
C GLU A 361 -9.71 0.01 29.83
N SER A 362 -9.31 0.42 31.03
CA SER A 362 -8.44 1.57 31.30
C SER A 362 -7.06 1.17 31.84
N ARG A 363 -6.83 -0.12 32.12
CA ARG A 363 -5.58 -0.70 32.63
C ARG A 363 -4.70 -1.29 31.52
N VAL A 364 -3.38 -1.22 31.75
CA VAL A 364 -2.34 -1.72 30.83
C VAL A 364 -2.21 -3.25 30.88
N ARG A 365 -1.71 -3.85 29.80
CA ARG A 365 -1.55 -5.31 29.69
C ARG A 365 -0.53 -5.83 30.69
N LYS A 366 -0.91 -6.90 31.40
CA LYS A 366 -0.11 -7.48 32.50
C LYS A 366 0.88 -8.56 32.04
N THR A 367 0.68 -9.15 30.86
CA THR A 367 1.51 -10.21 30.28
C THR A 367 2.14 -9.78 28.95
N GLY A 368 3.35 -10.26 28.66
CA GLY A 368 4.14 -9.88 27.49
C GLY A 368 4.95 -8.59 27.67
N SER A 369 5.88 -8.32 26.75
CA SER A 369 6.79 -7.16 26.79
C SER A 369 6.33 -6.04 25.84
N PHE A 370 6.44 -4.78 26.28
CA PHE A 370 5.87 -3.63 25.59
C PHE A 370 6.80 -2.42 25.53
N ILE A 371 6.62 -1.59 24.52
CA ILE A 371 7.08 -0.20 24.47
C ILE A 371 5.93 0.71 24.86
N TYR A 372 6.15 1.57 25.85
CA TYR A 372 5.25 2.67 26.20
C TYR A 372 5.82 3.96 25.62
N GLU A 373 5.00 4.75 24.92
CA GLU A 373 5.42 6.01 24.31
C GLU A 373 4.37 7.12 24.45
N ASP A 374 4.83 8.38 24.40
CA ASP A 374 3.95 9.55 24.38
C ASP A 374 3.02 9.52 23.16
N PHE A 375 1.71 9.73 23.38
CA PHE A 375 0.77 9.91 22.29
C PHE A 375 1.01 11.26 21.61
N MET A 376 1.34 11.24 20.32
CA MET A 376 1.66 12.46 19.56
C MET A 376 0.39 13.08 18.94
N PRO A 377 -0.10 14.23 19.42
CA PRO A 377 -1.27 14.89 18.82
C PRO A 377 -0.89 15.45 17.46
N THR A 378 -1.44 14.87 16.39
CA THR A 378 -1.13 15.28 15.01
C THR A 378 -1.66 16.68 14.71
N ASP A 379 -0.84 17.49 14.03
CA ASP A 379 -1.06 18.92 13.80
C ASP A 379 -2.42 19.21 13.15
N VAL A 380 -3.05 20.34 13.47
CA VAL A 380 -4.44 20.69 13.07
C VAL A 380 -4.71 20.51 11.57
N TYR A 381 -3.73 20.81 10.71
CA TYR A 381 -3.85 20.65 9.25
C TYR A 381 -3.89 19.17 8.79
N PHE A 382 -3.23 18.28 9.54
CA PHE A 382 -3.11 16.83 9.30
C PHE A 382 -3.82 16.00 10.39
N SER A 383 -4.72 16.63 11.16
CA SER A 383 -5.28 16.06 12.40
C SER A 383 -5.94 14.70 12.17
N GLY A 384 -5.44 13.70 12.89
CA GLY A 384 -5.93 12.33 12.81
C GLY A 384 -5.50 11.59 11.54
N THR A 385 -4.33 11.90 10.98
CA THR A 385 -3.73 11.16 9.86
C THR A 385 -2.30 10.73 10.14
N ASP A 386 -1.95 9.51 9.69
CA ASP A 386 -0.59 8.98 9.70
C ASP A 386 0.00 9.17 8.30
N VAL A 387 1.23 9.68 8.20
CA VAL A 387 1.94 9.83 6.92
C VAL A 387 2.75 8.56 6.66
N LYS A 388 2.40 7.81 5.61
CA LYS A 388 3.14 6.60 5.21
C LYS A 388 4.14 6.95 4.13
N VAL A 389 5.41 6.65 4.38
CA VAL A 389 6.53 6.95 3.48
C VAL A 389 7.10 5.67 2.90
N TYR A 390 7.45 5.70 1.62
CA TYR A 390 7.94 4.57 0.84
C TYR A 390 9.18 5.00 0.05
N THR A 391 10.34 4.51 0.46
CA THR A 391 11.63 4.81 -0.18
C THR A 391 11.93 3.84 -1.32
N VAL A 392 12.70 4.30 -2.30
CA VAL A 392 13.33 3.48 -3.34
C VAL A 392 14.74 4.00 -3.54
N GLY A 393 15.66 3.50 -2.74
CA GLY A 393 16.96 4.13 -2.53
C GLY A 393 16.86 5.37 -1.61
N PRO A 394 18.00 5.97 -1.25
CA PRO A 394 18.09 7.03 -0.25
C PRO A 394 17.50 8.37 -0.71
N ASP A 395 17.36 8.61 -2.01
CA ASP A 395 17.02 9.92 -2.58
C ASP A 395 15.61 10.01 -3.19
N TYR A 396 14.89 8.87 -3.27
CA TYR A 396 13.48 8.84 -3.64
C TYR A 396 12.60 8.41 -2.45
N ALA A 397 11.58 9.21 -2.16
CA ALA A 397 10.55 8.89 -1.18
C ALA A 397 9.17 9.34 -1.67
N HIS A 398 8.25 8.38 -1.82
CA HIS A 398 6.83 8.65 -2.02
C HIS A 398 6.13 8.74 -0.65
N ALA A 399 5.16 9.64 -0.49
CA ALA A 399 4.39 9.78 0.74
C ALA A 399 2.89 9.93 0.51
N GLU A 400 2.11 9.24 1.32
CA GLU A 400 0.65 9.26 1.32
C GLU A 400 0.12 9.25 2.76
N ALA A 401 -0.78 10.17 3.10
CA ALA A 401 -1.45 10.19 4.39
C ALA A 401 -2.71 9.31 4.37
N ARG A 402 -2.99 8.64 5.48
CA ARG A 402 -4.22 7.88 5.70
C ARG A 402 -4.83 8.26 7.05
N LYS A 403 -6.13 8.04 7.21
CA LYS A 403 -6.81 8.25 8.49
C LYS A 403 -6.18 7.36 9.57
N SER A 404 -5.79 7.96 10.68
CA SER A 404 -5.17 7.26 11.80
C SER A 404 -6.15 6.27 12.43
N PRO A 405 -5.74 5.00 12.69
CA PRO A 405 -6.57 4.04 13.39
C PRO A 405 -6.77 4.42 14.87
N ALA A 406 -6.02 5.39 15.40
CA ALA A 406 -6.21 5.97 16.72
C ALA A 406 -7.54 6.75 16.91
N LEU A 407 -8.30 7.01 15.83
CA LEU A 407 -9.58 7.70 15.89
C LEU A 407 -10.75 6.74 16.20
N ASP A 408 -11.71 6.61 15.28
CA ASP A 408 -12.94 5.80 15.42
C ASP A 408 -12.78 4.34 14.93
N GLY A 409 -11.57 3.99 14.46
CA GLY A 409 -11.26 2.69 13.85
C GLY A 409 -12.02 2.37 12.57
N LYS A 410 -12.82 3.29 12.00
CA LYS A 410 -13.55 3.08 10.75
C LYS A 410 -12.68 3.48 9.57
N VAL A 411 -12.32 2.47 8.77
CA VAL A 411 -11.57 2.62 7.52
C VAL A 411 -12.43 3.38 6.51
N GLU A 412 -11.94 4.54 6.07
CA GLU A 412 -12.60 5.32 5.03
C GLU A 412 -12.29 4.75 3.65
N ARG A 413 -13.31 4.63 2.81
CA ARG A 413 -13.23 4.02 1.48
C ARG A 413 -13.89 4.91 0.43
N ASP A 414 -13.35 4.89 -0.78
CA ASP A 414 -13.92 5.54 -1.95
C ASP A 414 -15.07 4.72 -2.56
N SER A 415 -15.65 5.21 -3.66
CA SER A 415 -16.72 4.55 -4.41
C SER A 415 -16.31 3.22 -5.05
N GLU A 416 -15.01 2.97 -5.21
CA GLU A 416 -14.47 1.69 -5.69
C GLU A 416 -14.14 0.73 -4.53
N GLY A 417 -14.47 1.12 -3.29
CA GLY A 417 -14.18 0.35 -2.09
C GLY A 417 -12.70 0.35 -1.68
N LYS A 418 -11.82 1.13 -2.32
CA LYS A 418 -10.41 1.24 -1.93
C LYS A 418 -10.28 2.19 -0.74
N GLU A 419 -9.26 1.97 0.10
CA GLU A 419 -8.97 2.80 1.27
C GLU A 419 -8.51 4.20 0.83
N ILE A 420 -9.18 5.26 1.32
CA ILE A 420 -8.89 6.64 0.95
C ILE A 420 -7.48 7.02 1.41
N ARG A 421 -6.77 7.72 0.54
CA ARG A 421 -5.42 8.25 0.79
C ARG A 421 -5.32 9.68 0.30
N TYR A 422 -4.49 10.46 0.96
CA TYR A 422 -4.22 11.84 0.59
C TYR A 422 -2.76 11.96 0.13
N PRO A 423 -2.47 12.60 -1.01
CA PRO A 423 -1.09 12.80 -1.46
C PRO A 423 -0.35 13.69 -0.46
N VAL A 424 0.89 13.31 -0.11
CA VAL A 424 1.73 14.09 0.79
C VAL A 424 3.02 14.47 0.08
N ILE A 425 3.34 15.76 0.11
CA ILE A 425 4.68 16.24 -0.21
C ILE A 425 5.48 16.26 1.10
N LEU A 426 6.64 15.60 1.09
CA LEU A 426 7.59 15.64 2.20
C LEU A 426 8.35 16.97 2.19
N ASN A 427 8.53 17.57 3.36
CA ASN A 427 9.42 18.71 3.54
C ASN A 427 10.89 18.27 3.54
N ASN A 428 11.84 19.22 3.50
CA ASN A 428 13.27 18.90 3.43
C ASN A 428 13.80 18.11 4.64
N ALA A 429 13.26 18.32 5.85
CA ALA A 429 13.64 17.53 7.02
C ALA A 429 13.12 16.08 6.91
N GLU A 430 11.91 15.89 6.39
CA GLU A 430 11.32 14.55 6.16
C GLU A 430 12.01 13.78 5.03
N LYS A 431 12.48 14.46 3.98
CA LYS A 431 13.35 13.85 2.96
C LYS A 431 14.68 13.39 3.57
N LEU A 432 15.28 14.19 4.47
CA LEU A 432 16.45 13.77 5.23
C LEU A 432 16.18 12.59 6.16
N ILE A 433 15.02 12.55 6.83
CA ILE A 433 14.59 11.37 7.62
C ILE A 433 14.47 10.14 6.70
N SER A 434 13.83 10.28 5.54
CA SER A 434 13.68 9.18 4.56
C SER A 434 15.04 8.62 4.13
N ARG A 435 16.00 9.52 3.81
CA ARG A 435 17.38 9.16 3.48
C ARG A 435 18.07 8.40 4.63
N LYS A 436 17.98 8.92 5.87
CA LYS A 436 18.56 8.25 7.04
C LYS A 436 17.95 6.87 7.28
N VAL A 437 16.61 6.74 7.25
CA VAL A 437 15.92 5.45 7.45
C VAL A 437 16.35 4.41 6.40
N CYS A 438 16.38 4.77 5.11
CA CYS A 438 16.82 3.86 4.05
C CYS A 438 18.26 3.34 4.29
N LEU A 439 19.19 4.24 4.62
CA LEU A 439 20.61 3.90 4.83
C LEU A 439 20.85 3.13 6.13
N ALA A 440 20.25 3.55 7.25
CA ALA A 440 20.45 2.98 8.57
C ALA A 440 19.94 1.53 8.65
N PHE A 441 18.74 1.28 8.12
CA PHE A 441 18.16 -0.06 8.04
C PHE A 441 18.68 -0.86 6.83
N LYS A 442 19.49 -0.25 5.97
CA LYS A 442 20.06 -0.86 4.74
C LYS A 442 18.98 -1.51 3.86
N GLN A 443 17.82 -0.86 3.79
CA GLN A 443 16.66 -1.30 3.02
C GLN A 443 16.46 -0.32 1.87
N THR A 444 16.89 -0.67 0.65
CA THR A 444 16.68 0.18 -0.54
C THR A 444 15.19 0.42 -0.77
N VAL A 445 14.35 -0.62 -0.68
CA VAL A 445 12.90 -0.46 -0.62
C VAL A 445 12.48 -0.51 0.85
N CYS A 446 12.12 0.63 1.45
CA CYS A 446 11.69 0.69 2.85
C CYS A 446 10.43 1.52 3.05
N GLY A 447 9.43 0.95 3.74
CA GLY A 447 8.25 1.65 4.22
C GLY A 447 8.38 2.03 5.70
N PHE A 448 7.99 3.25 6.06
CA PHE A 448 7.96 3.71 7.45
C PHE A 448 6.85 4.74 7.68
N ASP A 449 6.45 4.93 8.93
CA ASP A 449 5.34 5.81 9.32
C ASP A 449 5.84 7.05 10.07
N LEU A 450 5.29 8.20 9.69
CA LEU A 450 5.57 9.52 10.26
C LEU A 450 4.32 10.14 10.91
N LEU A 451 4.53 10.73 12.09
CA LEU A 451 3.57 11.59 12.79
C LEU A 451 4.03 13.04 12.71
N ARG A 452 3.24 13.89 12.03
CA ARG A 452 3.43 15.34 12.01
C ARG A 452 2.74 15.96 13.23
N ALA A 453 3.51 16.38 14.22
CA ALA A 453 3.02 16.87 15.50
C ALA A 453 3.94 17.96 16.05
N ASN A 454 3.35 18.98 16.70
CA ASN A 454 4.07 20.10 17.32
C ASN A 454 5.06 20.80 16.35
N GLY A 455 4.76 20.84 15.05
CA GLY A 455 5.63 21.40 14.02
C GLY A 455 6.89 20.57 13.68
N LYS A 456 7.01 19.35 14.21
CA LYS A 456 8.04 18.36 13.86
C LYS A 456 7.42 17.13 13.20
N SER A 457 8.28 16.26 12.66
CA SER A 457 7.89 14.95 12.12
C SER A 457 8.66 13.85 12.84
N TYR A 458 7.93 12.91 13.45
CA TYR A 458 8.47 11.82 14.28
C TYR A 458 8.25 10.47 13.58
N VAL A 459 9.27 9.60 13.53
CA VAL A 459 9.10 8.21 13.07
C VAL A 459 8.48 7.39 14.19
N CYS A 460 7.40 6.65 13.90
CA CYS A 460 6.71 5.82 14.90
C CYS A 460 6.66 4.32 14.54
N ASP A 461 6.99 3.95 13.29
CA ASP A 461 7.14 2.55 12.87
C ASP A 461 8.03 2.42 11.62
N VAL A 462 8.78 1.33 11.49
CA VAL A 462 9.62 1.01 10.31
C VAL A 462 9.34 -0.42 9.90
N ASN A 463 8.80 -0.60 8.68
CA ASN A 463 8.22 -1.87 8.22
C ASN A 463 9.16 -2.70 7.33
N GLY A 464 10.33 -2.16 6.95
CA GLY A 464 11.17 -2.77 5.92
C GLY A 464 10.48 -2.77 4.55
N PHE A 465 10.63 -3.86 3.78
CA PHE A 465 10.19 -3.92 2.39
C PHE A 465 8.68 -3.69 2.20
N SER A 466 8.33 -2.58 1.54
CA SER A 466 6.94 -2.18 1.30
C SER A 466 6.82 -1.34 0.04
N PHE A 467 5.85 -1.68 -0.82
CA PHE A 467 5.51 -0.92 -2.01
C PHE A 467 4.21 -0.12 -1.82
N VAL A 468 4.17 1.07 -2.43
CA VAL A 468 2.93 1.82 -2.64
C VAL A 468 1.98 0.98 -3.48
N LYS A 469 0.66 1.16 -3.31
CA LYS A 469 -0.36 0.44 -4.08
C LYS A 469 -1.24 1.44 -4.82
N ASN A 470 -1.62 1.10 -6.05
CA ASN A 470 -2.52 1.87 -6.93
C ASN A 470 -1.93 3.21 -7.43
N SER A 471 -0.61 3.28 -7.62
CA SER A 471 0.06 4.45 -8.20
C SER A 471 0.96 4.01 -9.35
N ASN A 472 0.51 4.19 -10.60
CA ASN A 472 1.28 3.83 -11.78
C ASN A 472 2.61 4.58 -11.82
N LYS A 473 2.59 5.89 -11.52
CA LYS A 473 3.81 6.71 -11.44
C LYS A 473 4.82 6.13 -10.44
N TYR A 474 4.37 5.60 -9.29
CA TYR A 474 5.29 4.93 -8.36
C TYR A 474 5.85 3.64 -8.95
N TYR A 475 5.06 2.84 -9.68
CA TYR A 475 5.57 1.64 -10.33
C TYR A 475 6.61 1.98 -11.41
N ASP A 476 6.35 3.01 -12.21
CA ASP A 476 7.27 3.54 -13.24
C ASP A 476 8.58 4.05 -12.59
N ASP A 477 8.47 4.94 -11.59
CA ASP A 477 9.59 5.49 -10.84
C ASP A 477 10.42 4.37 -10.16
N CYS A 478 9.74 3.47 -9.44
CA CYS A 478 10.37 2.41 -8.65
C CYS A 478 11.12 1.42 -9.54
N ALA A 479 10.50 0.94 -10.63
CA ALA A 479 11.17 0.04 -11.56
C ALA A 479 12.38 0.72 -12.20
N LYS A 480 12.24 1.98 -12.61
CA LYS A 480 13.34 2.73 -13.24
C LYS A 480 14.52 2.96 -12.29
N ILE A 481 14.26 3.32 -11.03
CA ILE A 481 15.30 3.53 -10.02
C ILE A 481 15.98 2.21 -9.68
N LEU A 482 15.22 1.14 -9.40
CA LEU A 482 15.78 -0.18 -9.09
C LEU A 482 16.63 -0.71 -10.26
N GLY A 483 16.14 -0.64 -11.50
CA GLY A 483 16.88 -1.07 -12.68
C GLY A 483 18.19 -0.29 -12.86
N ASN A 484 18.14 1.04 -12.73
CA ASN A 484 19.34 1.88 -12.79
C ASN A 484 20.35 1.60 -11.66
N MET A 485 19.89 1.33 -10.43
CA MET A 485 20.76 0.98 -9.30
C MET A 485 21.45 -0.37 -9.52
N ILE A 486 20.69 -1.38 -9.93
CA ILE A 486 21.18 -2.74 -10.19
C ILE A 486 22.21 -2.72 -11.33
N LEU A 487 21.90 -2.04 -12.44
CA LEU A 487 22.81 -1.96 -13.57
C LEU A 487 24.06 -1.14 -13.24
N ARG A 488 23.94 0.00 -12.55
CA ARG A 488 25.10 0.80 -12.14
C ARG A 488 26.12 0.02 -11.31
N GLU A 489 25.65 -0.84 -10.41
CA GLU A 489 26.52 -1.66 -9.56
C GLU A 489 27.14 -2.86 -10.31
N LEU A 490 26.33 -3.56 -11.11
CA LEU A 490 26.72 -4.87 -11.65
C LEU A 490 27.27 -4.84 -13.08
N THR A 491 26.94 -3.84 -13.91
CA THR A 491 27.45 -3.81 -15.30
C THR A 491 28.97 -3.64 -15.40
N PRO A 492 29.67 -2.86 -14.53
CA PRO A 492 31.13 -2.82 -14.56
C PRO A 492 31.73 -4.18 -14.19
N THR A 493 31.21 -4.81 -13.14
CA THR A 493 31.66 -6.11 -12.62
C THR A 493 31.47 -7.24 -13.65
N LEU A 494 30.31 -7.27 -14.32
CA LEU A 494 29.97 -8.29 -15.30
C LEU A 494 30.52 -8.01 -16.71
N HIS A 495 31.14 -6.83 -16.91
CA HIS A 495 31.66 -6.33 -18.19
C HIS A 495 30.54 -6.21 -19.24
N ILE A 496 29.42 -5.61 -18.85
CA ILE A 496 28.27 -5.30 -19.71
C ILE A 496 28.43 -3.85 -20.20
N PRO A 497 28.36 -3.56 -21.50
CA PRO A 497 28.57 -2.22 -22.07
C PRO A 497 27.33 -1.32 -21.88
N TRP A 498 26.81 -1.23 -20.66
CA TRP A 498 25.70 -0.36 -20.32
C TRP A 498 26.18 1.08 -20.16
N LEU A 499 25.80 1.95 -21.10
CA LEU A 499 25.93 3.39 -20.92
C LEU A 499 24.98 3.81 -19.80
N VAL A 500 25.54 4.30 -18.68
CA VAL A 500 24.75 4.92 -17.61
C VAL A 500 23.88 6.00 -18.26
N PRO A 501 22.54 5.89 -18.22
CA PRO A 501 21.66 6.90 -18.80
C PRO A 501 22.00 8.25 -18.18
N PHE A 502 21.91 9.32 -18.98
CA PHE A 502 21.98 10.68 -18.45
C PHE A 502 20.71 10.97 -17.62
N GLN A 503 20.65 10.36 -16.44
CA GLN A 503 20.12 11.06 -15.29
C GLN A 503 20.98 12.33 -15.20
N LEU A 504 20.33 13.49 -15.24
CA LEU A 504 20.89 14.65 -14.55
C LEU A 504 21.38 14.13 -13.20
N ASP A 505 22.67 14.33 -12.90
CA ASP A 505 23.20 14.10 -11.55
C ASP A 505 22.17 14.66 -10.56
N ASP A 506 21.80 13.90 -9.54
CA ASP A 506 20.85 14.33 -8.51
C ASP A 506 21.21 15.77 -8.15
N PRO A 507 20.35 16.76 -8.50
CA PRO A 507 20.79 18.13 -8.73
C PRO A 507 21.56 18.56 -7.51
N PRO A 508 22.88 18.84 -7.65
CA PRO A 508 23.83 18.60 -6.58
C PRO A 508 23.31 19.24 -5.31
N ILE A 509 23.45 18.54 -4.18
CA ILE A 509 23.11 19.09 -2.87
C ILE A 509 24.14 20.17 -2.54
N VAL A 510 24.05 21.28 -3.27
CA VAL A 510 24.81 22.50 -3.06
C VAL A 510 24.32 23.01 -1.72
N PRO A 511 25.19 23.10 -0.71
CA PRO A 511 24.84 23.79 0.51
C PRO A 511 24.62 25.25 0.13
N THR A 512 23.37 25.67 0.03
CA THR A 512 23.05 27.09 -0.04
C THR A 512 23.59 27.74 1.23
N THR A 513 23.90 29.04 1.19
CA THR A 513 24.40 29.81 2.34
C THR A 513 23.46 29.82 3.56
N PHE A 514 22.26 29.24 3.43
CA PHE A 514 21.26 29.05 4.49
C PHE A 514 20.91 27.56 4.74
N GLY A 515 21.72 26.61 4.28
CA GLY A 515 21.62 25.19 4.64
C GLY A 515 20.41 24.43 4.06
N LYS A 516 19.76 24.94 3.01
CA LYS A 516 18.61 24.29 2.36
C LYS A 516 19.00 23.69 1.01
N MET A 517 18.58 22.46 0.75
CA MET A 517 18.70 21.84 -0.58
C MET A 517 17.89 22.61 -1.63
N MET A 518 18.37 22.58 -2.88
CA MET A 518 17.60 23.07 -4.03
C MET A 518 16.34 22.23 -4.22
N GLU A 519 15.19 22.89 -4.40
CA GLU A 519 13.90 22.23 -4.59
C GLU A 519 13.13 22.92 -5.72
N LEU A 520 12.64 22.14 -6.68
CA LEU A 520 11.78 22.63 -7.76
C LEU A 520 10.43 23.06 -7.19
N ARG A 521 10.27 24.37 -6.92
CA ARG A 521 9.05 24.93 -6.31
C ARG A 521 7.85 24.96 -7.27
N CYS A 522 8.11 25.23 -8.54
CA CYS A 522 7.10 25.23 -9.61
C CYS A 522 7.78 25.04 -10.96
N VAL A 523 7.02 24.55 -11.94
CA VAL A 523 7.36 24.64 -13.36
C VAL A 523 6.38 25.62 -13.97
N VAL A 524 6.86 26.75 -14.48
CA VAL A 524 6.03 27.73 -15.20
C VAL A 524 6.18 27.47 -16.69
N ALA A 525 5.22 26.76 -17.28
CA ALA A 525 5.18 26.48 -18.71
C ALA A 525 4.35 27.55 -19.44
N GLY A 526 5.01 28.50 -20.08
CA GLY A 526 4.35 29.48 -20.96
C GLY A 526 4.10 28.91 -22.35
N ILE A 527 2.93 28.32 -22.59
CA ILE A 527 2.53 27.84 -23.92
C ILE A 527 1.86 29.00 -24.68
N ARG A 528 2.55 29.54 -25.68
CA ARG A 528 1.97 30.51 -26.63
C ARG A 528 1.56 29.80 -27.92
N HIS A 529 0.34 30.04 -28.39
CA HIS A 529 -0.04 29.67 -29.74
C HIS A 529 0.70 30.60 -30.69
N GLY A 530 1.65 30.07 -31.46
CA GLY A 530 2.35 30.83 -32.48
C GLY A 530 1.47 30.97 -33.71
N GLU A 531 0.52 31.92 -33.69
CA GLU A 531 -0.15 32.34 -34.92
C GLU A 531 0.89 32.93 -35.87
N ARG A 532 1.32 32.10 -36.82
CA ARG A 532 1.98 32.55 -38.04
C ARG A 532 0.90 32.94 -39.04
N ASN A 533 0.37 34.15 -38.90
CA ASN A 533 -0.06 34.96 -40.03
C ASN A 533 0.32 36.41 -39.73
N PRO A 534 1.02 37.10 -40.64
CA PRO A 534 1.54 38.46 -40.44
C PRO A 534 0.47 39.55 -40.56
#